data_AF-A0A9X8MUB0-F1
#
_entry.id   AF-A0A9X8MUB0-F1
#
_cell.length_a   1.000
_cell.length_b   1.000
_cell.length_c   1.000
_cell.angle_alpha   90.00
_cell.angle_beta   90.00
_cell.angle_gamma   90.00
#
_symmetry.space_group_name_H-M   'P 1'
#
loop_
_entity.id
_entity.type
_entity.pdbx_description
1 polymer ?
#
loop_
_entity_poly.entity_id
_entity_poly.type
_entity_poly.pdbx_seq_one_letter_code
_entity_poly.pdbx_strand_id
1 'polypeptide(L)'
;MKPNGGLAPRPGHERQPKWIAQTGRVNPGTLGKSKNYTHKMEFHCKPEVLAWLKQYEVKPTNEPGRYAVPADKIDEFNKYVEKTKVQPLDSGGSRRRRR
;
A
#
# COMPACT_ATOMS: atom_id res chain seq x y z
N MET A 1 10.60 20.47 -4.34
CA MET A 1 9.83 19.37 -4.96
C MET A 1 8.57 19.15 -4.14
N LYS A 2 7.38 19.19 -4.75
CA LYS A 2 6.18 18.69 -4.06
C LYS A 2 6.34 17.17 -3.93
N PRO A 3 6.05 16.55 -2.78
CA PRO A 3 6.08 15.09 -2.68
C PRO A 3 5.05 14.52 -3.66
N ASN A 4 5.44 13.55 -4.48
CA ASN A 4 4.58 12.89 -5.49
C ASN A 4 3.45 12.03 -4.87
N GLY A 5 3.13 12.24 -3.58
CA GLY A 5 2.12 11.48 -2.84
C GLY A 5 2.58 10.09 -2.42
N GLY A 6 3.81 9.93 -1.95
CA GLY A 6 4.37 8.64 -1.55
C GLY A 6 3.84 8.08 -0.21
N LEU A 7 4.51 7.05 0.31
CA LEU A 7 4.28 6.54 1.66
C LEU A 7 4.61 7.62 2.71
N ALA A 8 3.82 7.64 3.78
CA ALA A 8 4.07 8.48 4.95
C ALA A 8 3.95 7.66 6.24
N PRO A 9 4.81 7.89 7.24
CA PRO A 9 4.61 7.33 8.57
C PRO A 9 3.24 7.78 9.11
N ARG A 10 2.57 6.89 9.83
CA ARG A 10 1.34 7.27 10.54
C ARG A 10 1.80 8.00 11.80
N PRO A 11 1.19 9.11 12.22
CA PRO A 11 1.53 9.76 13.47
C PRO A 11 1.50 8.76 14.64
N GLY A 12 2.57 8.71 15.44
CA GLY A 12 2.75 7.75 16.55
C GLY A 12 3.22 6.35 16.14
N HIS A 13 3.59 6.15 14.87
CA HIS A 13 4.08 4.88 14.32
C HIS A 13 5.38 5.06 13.53
N GLU A 14 6.25 5.97 13.96
CA GLU A 14 7.48 6.36 13.28
C GLU A 14 8.51 5.22 13.19
N ARG A 15 8.35 4.16 14.00
CA ARG A 15 9.24 2.99 14.03
C ARG A 15 8.62 1.74 13.39
N GLN A 16 7.38 1.82 12.91
CA GLN A 16 6.66 0.67 12.37
C GLN A 16 6.79 0.61 10.85
N PRO A 17 7.08 -0.57 10.28
CA PRO A 17 7.19 -0.69 8.83
C PRO A 17 5.84 -0.45 8.15
N LYS A 18 5.90 0.01 6.91
CA LYS A 18 4.75 0.15 6.03
C LYS A 18 4.61 -1.08 5.15
N TRP A 19 3.43 -1.69 5.23
CA TRP A 19 3.12 -2.89 4.49
C TRP A 19 2.56 -2.48 3.12
N ILE A 20 3.19 -2.97 2.06
CA ILE A 20 2.74 -2.79 0.69
C ILE A 20 2.73 -4.13 -0.03
N ALA A 21 1.99 -4.22 -1.11
CA ALA A 21 1.93 -5.43 -1.91
C ALA A 21 1.85 -5.10 -3.39
N GLN A 22 2.28 -6.03 -4.23
CA GLN A 22 2.00 -5.96 -5.65
C GLN A 22 0.48 -5.94 -5.89
N THR A 23 0.07 -5.22 -6.94
CA THR A 23 -1.34 -5.11 -7.33
C THR A 23 -1.99 -6.50 -7.45
N GLY A 24 -3.16 -6.66 -6.81
CA GLY A 24 -3.92 -7.91 -6.82
C GLY A 24 -3.47 -8.99 -5.84
N ARG A 25 -2.34 -8.83 -5.12
CA ARG A 25 -1.85 -9.81 -4.13
C ARG A 25 -2.54 -9.74 -2.77
N VAL A 26 -3.17 -8.61 -2.47
CA VAL A 26 -3.87 -8.39 -1.21
C VAL A 26 -5.34 -8.19 -1.50
N ASN A 27 -6.18 -9.04 -0.92
CA ASN A 27 -7.61 -8.82 -0.85
C ASN A 27 -7.90 -7.89 0.34
N PRO A 28 -8.42 -6.66 0.14
CA PRO A 28 -8.75 -5.77 1.24
C PRO A 28 -9.78 -6.35 2.22
N GLY A 29 -10.66 -7.26 1.76
CA GLY A 29 -11.65 -7.92 2.59
C GLY A 29 -11.06 -8.88 3.64
N THR A 30 -9.79 -9.29 3.48
CA THR A 30 -9.08 -10.08 4.50
C THR A 30 -8.25 -9.21 5.45
N LEU A 31 -8.14 -7.91 5.17
CA LEU A 31 -7.50 -6.97 6.06
C LEU A 31 -8.47 -6.60 7.17
N GLY A 32 -8.35 -7.25 8.33
CA GLY A 32 -9.04 -6.92 9.58
C GLY A 32 -10.50 -6.47 9.45
N LYS A 33 -10.87 -5.39 10.16
CA LYS A 33 -12.22 -4.84 10.11
C LYS A 33 -12.37 -3.93 8.88
N SER A 34 -13.23 -4.30 7.94
CA SER A 34 -13.49 -3.55 6.69
C SER A 34 -13.71 -2.05 6.88
N LYS A 35 -14.39 -1.63 7.96
CA LYS A 35 -14.62 -0.21 8.30
C LYS A 35 -13.33 0.62 8.45
N ASN A 36 -12.18 -0.02 8.68
CA ASN A 36 -10.89 0.64 8.83
C ASN A 36 -10.13 0.76 7.49
N TYR A 37 -10.57 0.05 6.45
CA TYR A 37 -9.91 0.01 5.13
C TYR A 37 -10.85 0.64 4.11
N THR A 38 -10.86 1.97 4.09
CA THR A 38 -11.80 2.77 3.28
C THR A 38 -11.23 3.19 1.93
N HIS A 39 -9.91 3.11 1.73
CA HIS A 39 -9.24 3.56 0.52
C HIS A 39 -8.19 2.55 0.05
N LYS A 40 -8.07 2.43 -1.26
CA LYS A 40 -6.97 1.77 -1.95
C LYS A 40 -5.99 2.84 -2.43
N MET A 41 -4.71 2.65 -2.13
CA MET A 41 -3.62 3.46 -2.67
C MET A 41 -2.85 2.62 -3.69
N GLU A 42 -2.71 3.12 -4.91
CA GLU A 42 -1.89 2.52 -5.96
C GLU A 42 -0.69 3.42 -6.23
N PHE A 43 0.51 2.89 -6.00
CA PHE A 43 1.77 3.55 -6.32
C PHE A 43 2.25 3.06 -7.68
N HIS A 44 2.34 3.97 -8.63
CA HIS A 44 3.03 3.76 -9.89
C HIS A 44 4.50 4.13 -9.66
N CYS A 45 5.34 3.11 -9.73
CA CYS A 45 6.76 3.24 -9.42
C CYS A 45 7.62 2.87 -10.62
N LYS A 46 8.87 3.35 -10.59
CA LYS A 46 9.93 2.88 -11.49
C LYS A 46 10.10 1.35 -11.39
N PRO A 47 10.44 0.66 -12.48
CA PRO A 47 10.55 -0.81 -12.50
C PRO A 47 11.60 -1.36 -11.52
N GLU A 48 12.67 -0.60 -11.26
CA GLU A 48 13.75 -0.94 -10.33
C GLU A 48 13.28 -1.16 -8.89
N VAL A 49 12.12 -0.59 -8.52
CA VAL A 49 11.59 -0.69 -7.15
C VAL A 49 11.34 -2.15 -6.75
N LEU A 50 11.03 -3.04 -7.69
CA LEU A 50 10.74 -4.43 -7.39
C LEU A 50 11.99 -5.18 -6.91
N ALA A 51 13.13 -4.91 -7.55
CA ALA A 51 14.41 -5.46 -7.12
C ALA A 51 14.78 -4.92 -5.73
N TRP A 52 14.57 -3.63 -5.50
CA TRP A 52 14.77 -3.00 -4.20
C TRP A 52 13.83 -3.57 -3.12
N LEU A 53 12.55 -3.79 -3.42
CA LEU A 53 11.56 -4.32 -2.46
C LEU A 53 11.79 -5.78 -2.10
N LYS A 54 12.42 -6.56 -2.97
CA LYS A 54 12.67 -8.00 -2.74
C LYS A 54 13.41 -8.27 -1.43
N GLN A 55 14.30 -7.38 -1.01
CA GLN A 55 15.02 -7.50 0.26
C GLN A 55 14.12 -7.35 1.51
N TYR A 56 12.91 -6.80 1.33
CA TYR A 56 11.92 -6.56 2.38
C TYR A 56 10.69 -7.48 2.24
N GLU A 57 10.77 -8.53 1.43
CA GLU A 57 9.67 -9.47 1.23
C GLU A 57 9.39 -10.27 2.51
N VAL A 58 8.12 -10.28 2.94
CA VAL A 58 7.71 -10.93 4.16
C VAL A 58 7.12 -12.29 3.85
N LYS A 59 7.62 -13.34 4.51
CA LYS A 59 7.12 -14.73 4.39
C LYS A 59 6.87 -15.13 2.92
N PRO A 60 7.91 -15.14 2.06
CA PRO A 60 7.76 -15.34 0.62
C PRO A 60 7.05 -16.64 0.24
N THR A 61 7.06 -17.65 1.12
CA THR A 61 6.35 -18.93 0.94
C THR A 61 4.85 -18.85 1.23
N ASN A 62 4.40 -17.91 2.07
CA ASN A 62 3.01 -17.84 2.56
C ASN A 62 2.28 -16.59 2.05
N GLU A 63 3.00 -15.48 1.83
CA GLU A 63 2.45 -14.20 1.39
C GLU A 63 3.33 -13.54 0.30
N PRO A 64 3.62 -14.23 -0.83
CA PRO A 64 4.50 -13.72 -1.88
C PRO A 64 4.00 -12.39 -2.46
N GLY A 65 4.93 -11.48 -2.71
CA GLY A 65 4.64 -10.14 -3.23
C GLY A 65 4.08 -9.17 -2.18
N ARG A 66 4.30 -9.45 -0.88
CA ARG A 66 4.11 -8.50 0.22
C ARG A 66 5.44 -8.07 0.80
N TYR A 67 5.59 -6.77 1.02
CA TYR A 67 6.83 -6.16 1.46
C TYR A 67 6.58 -5.29 2.70
N ALA A 68 7.48 -5.37 3.68
CA ALA A 68 7.48 -4.52 4.86
C ALA A 68 8.57 -3.47 4.72
N VAL A 69 8.23 -2.32 4.14
CA VAL A 69 9.16 -1.20 3.97
C VAL A 69 9.48 -0.60 5.35
N PRO A 70 10.74 -0.62 5.81
CA PRO A 70 11.12 -0.02 7.08
C PRO A 70 10.80 1.49 7.14
N ALA A 71 10.51 2.00 8.33
CA ALA A 71 10.07 3.39 8.48
C ALA A 71 11.16 4.41 8.06
N ASP A 72 12.42 4.10 8.35
CA ASP A 72 13.61 4.84 7.93
C ASP A 72 13.90 4.76 6.42
N LYS A 73 13.21 3.85 5.71
CA LYS A 73 13.34 3.62 4.26
C LYS A 73 12.16 4.16 3.46
N ILE A 74 11.20 4.83 4.11
CA ILE A 74 10.05 5.44 3.43
C ILE A 74 10.50 6.49 2.40
N ASP A 75 11.45 7.35 2.76
CA ASP A 75 11.95 8.38 1.84
C ASP A 75 12.70 7.77 0.66
N GLU A 76 13.38 6.64 0.87
CA GLU A 76 14.05 5.89 -0.19
C GLU A 76 13.04 5.25 -1.15
N PHE A 77 12.00 4.60 -0.62
CA PHE A 77 10.89 4.09 -1.43
C PHE A 77 10.24 5.21 -2.27
N ASN A 78 10.00 6.37 -1.66
CA ASN A 78 9.32 7.50 -2.29
C ASN A 78 10.09 8.07 -3.50
N LYS A 79 11.41 7.86 -3.60
CA LYS A 79 12.20 8.23 -4.80
C LYS A 79 11.82 7.42 -6.04
N TYR A 80 11.27 6.22 -5.85
CA TYR A 80 10.80 5.38 -6.95
C TYR A 80 9.35 5.70 -7.35
N VAL A 81 8.59 6.44 -6.53
CA VAL A 81 7.19 6.75 -6.79
C VAL A 81 7.07 7.89 -7.80
N GLU A 82 6.48 7.58 -8.95
CA GLU A 82 6.22 8.55 -10.02
C GLU A 82 4.83 9.15 -9.89
N LYS A 83 3.86 8.35 -9.46
CA LYS A 83 2.46 8.77 -9.31
C LYS A 83 1.74 7.92 -8.27
N THR A 84 0.89 8.56 -7.49
CA THR A 84 -0.02 7.89 -6.57
C THR A 84 -1.45 8.12 -6.97
N LYS A 85 -2.26 7.05 -6.95
CA LYS A 85 -3.71 7.13 -7.04
C LYS A 85 -4.32 6.68 -5.72
N VAL A 86 -5.29 7.44 -5.24
CA VAL A 86 -6.08 7.08 -4.07
C VAL A 86 -7.52 6.95 -4.51
N GLN A 87 -8.13 5.79 -4.26
CA GLN A 87 -9.52 5.52 -4.59
C GLN A 87 -10.24 5.03 -3.34
N PRO A 88 -11.45 5.52 -3.03
CA PRO A 88 -12.27 4.89 -2.01
C PRO A 88 -12.54 3.44 -2.44
N LEU A 89 -12.45 2.51 -1.49
CA LEU A 89 -12.94 1.16 -1.71
C LEU A 89 -14.46 1.25 -1.74
N ASP A 90 -15.08 0.63 -2.75
CA ASP A 90 -16.54 0.50 -2.81
C ASP A 90 -17.01 -0.18 -1.53
N SER A 91 -17.48 0.64 -0.60
CA SER A 91 -18.09 0.18 0.63
C SER A 91 -19.39 -0.45 0.17
N GLY A 92 -19.44 -1.79 0.11
CA GLY A 92 -20.59 -2.58 -0.33
C GLY A 92 -21.91 -1.94 0.09
N GLY A 93 -22.48 -1.19 -0.83
CA GLY A 93 -23.47 -0.17 -0.55
C GLY A 93 -24.03 0.38 -1.86
N SER A 94 -24.13 -0.48 -2.88
CA SER A 94 -25.17 -0.31 -3.89
C SER A 94 -26.49 -0.45 -3.13
N ARG A 95 -26.98 0.67 -2.60
CA ARG A 95 -28.39 0.87 -2.31
C ARG A 95 -29.08 0.58 -3.64
N ARG A 96 -29.55 -0.65 -3.77
CA ARG A 96 -30.55 -1.08 -4.75
C ARG A 96 -31.71 -0.10 -4.59
N ARG A 97 -31.72 0.98 -5.38
CA ARG A 97 -32.91 1.80 -5.59
C ARG A 97 -33.84 0.91 -6.41
N ARG A 98 -34.61 0.07 -5.71
CA ARG A 98 -35.86 -0.47 -6.23
C ARG A 98 -36.73 0.76 -6.51
N ARG A 99 -36.88 1.09 -7.79
CA ARG A 99 -38.06 1.75 -8.29
C ARG A 99 -39.01 0.66 -8.75
#